data_AF-A0A6I3EFC4-F1
#
_entry.id   AF-A0A6I3EFC4-F1
#
_cell.length_a   1.000
_cell.length_b   1.000
_cell.length_c   1.000
_cell.angle_alpha   90.00
_cell.angle_beta   90.00
_cell.angle_gamma   90.00
#
_symmetry.space_group_name_H-M   'P 1'
#
loop_
_entity.id
_entity.type
_entity.pdbx_description
1 polymer ?
#
loop_
_entity_poly.entity_id
_entity_poly.type
_entity_poly.pdbx_seq_one_letter_code
_entity_poly.pdbx_strand_id
1 'polypeptide(L)'
;MSTKTTFKRVALVAVAALGLGVLTSVAPASAAEVSASPIALTAPTSPSVGVAASVTVKATNQLLANTNTVTLKGYLLSKPAGASNLLAATAGTAITNAGFTKTDGSVASLILTATGAVLAAKNTFGTFDYTATVTGDYTLRVWNDVNADGALSLAEDYSDVTFSIAAANTAVSAGYSTIEAWSVDNPVGIKTPGTALAGADADVNITVKNSSNVALYGQIIRAVVSGPGYASLEGGTPGRDVNVTLGAADNIATLALTADGIAGKQTVSIYAGGVLIGTTVAAIWYGDLATITVTQNSTIVPTLGGTAGNLGTDIYAAQVVGADAAGNVYPLIAATLAGASSDTLVIATHATAETDVDVAGGVGVVVTSAAGSTSGKTATMTYSYTYTNLAGVSTKISAAPVTYTLGGVAKTLGFALDQTSYAPGAKVTLTITAKDASGNAAADGTVFAINKLTSNVASQALPNAAVVATVNGTATLTVYAPVSSGDWVISGTDPSLATVSVSAVVANAETAAAADAAAEATDAANAATDAANAAAEAADAATAAAQDASDAVAALSAQVATLISALRAQLTSLTNLVIKIQKKVKA
;
A
#
# COMPACT_ATOMS: atom_id res chain seq x y z
N MET A 1 -21.33 30.41 110.18
CA MET A 1 -21.03 28.97 110.04
C MET A 1 -22.34 28.25 109.82
N SER A 2 -22.59 27.82 108.58
CA SER A 2 -23.90 27.42 108.09
C SER A 2 -23.88 25.99 107.58
N THR A 3 -24.89 25.25 108.01
CA THR A 3 -25.14 23.82 107.85
C THR A 3 -25.78 23.44 106.50
N LYS A 4 -25.25 22.36 105.91
CA LYS A 4 -25.92 21.35 105.06
C LYS A 4 -26.40 21.74 103.65
N THR A 5 -25.63 21.34 102.62
CA THR A 5 -26.14 21.00 101.27
C THR A 5 -25.21 20.04 100.51
N THR A 6 -25.37 18.71 100.70
CA THR A 6 -24.67 17.70 99.85
C THR A 6 -25.55 16.50 99.51
N PHE A 7 -26.73 16.73 98.92
CA PHE A 7 -27.66 15.66 98.52
C PHE A 7 -28.36 15.87 97.16
N LYS A 8 -27.68 16.46 96.16
CA LYS A 8 -28.32 16.72 94.84
C LYS A 8 -27.47 16.47 93.58
N ARG A 9 -26.36 15.72 93.65
CA ARG A 9 -25.53 15.43 92.45
C ARG A 9 -25.28 13.95 92.12
N VAL A 10 -25.93 13.01 92.81
CA VAL A 10 -25.81 11.56 92.52
C VAL A 10 -27.01 11.00 91.73
N ALA A 11 -28.11 11.76 91.61
CA ALA A 11 -29.32 11.28 90.92
C ALA A 11 -29.35 11.48 89.39
N LEU A 12 -28.34 12.12 88.78
CA LEU A 12 -28.30 12.30 87.31
C LEU A 12 -27.33 11.34 86.60
N VAL A 13 -26.52 10.57 87.34
CA VAL A 13 -25.53 9.65 86.74
C VAL A 13 -26.03 8.19 86.72
N ALA A 14 -27.12 7.87 87.42
CA ALA A 14 -27.70 6.52 87.43
C ALA A 14 -28.76 6.25 86.34
N VAL A 15 -29.13 7.26 85.54
CA VAL A 15 -30.13 7.11 84.44
C VAL A 15 -29.48 7.06 83.05
N ALA A 16 -28.15 7.06 82.98
CA ALA A 16 -27.41 6.83 81.72
C ALA A 16 -26.83 5.42 81.59
N ALA A 17 -26.87 4.60 82.66
CA ALA A 17 -26.22 3.28 82.68
C ALA A 17 -27.19 2.09 82.57
N LEU A 18 -28.52 2.31 82.55
CA LEU A 18 -29.51 1.23 82.62
C LEU A 18 -30.65 1.35 81.58
N GLY A 19 -30.36 1.93 80.41
CA GLY A 19 -31.39 2.21 79.40
C GLY A 19 -31.00 2.03 77.92
N LEU A 20 -29.83 1.47 77.60
CA LEU A 20 -29.40 1.20 76.22
C LEU A 20 -28.74 -0.18 76.06
N GLY A 21 -29.17 -1.16 76.86
CA GLY A 21 -28.81 -2.59 76.70
C GLY A 21 -29.41 -3.26 75.48
N VAL A 22 -29.51 -2.56 74.34
CA VAL A 22 -29.87 -3.10 73.02
C VAL A 22 -29.20 -2.28 71.90
N LEU A 23 -27.90 -2.04 72.01
CA LEU A 23 -27.06 -1.92 70.82
C LEU A 23 -26.06 -3.04 70.94
N THR A 24 -26.46 -4.20 70.41
CA THR A 24 -25.49 -5.16 69.90
C THR A 24 -24.39 -4.37 69.22
N SER A 25 -23.16 -4.54 69.67
CA SER A 25 -22.02 -4.36 68.78
C SER A 25 -22.40 -5.10 67.51
N VAL A 26 -22.78 -4.37 66.47
CA VAL A 26 -22.87 -4.94 65.14
C VAL A 26 -21.42 -5.25 64.85
N ALA A 27 -21.00 -6.48 65.18
CA ALA A 27 -19.82 -7.04 64.56
C ALA A 27 -19.97 -6.71 63.08
N PRO A 28 -18.95 -6.11 62.42
CA PRO A 28 -19.06 -5.82 61.00
C PRO A 28 -19.61 -7.09 60.35
N ALA A 29 -20.76 -6.98 59.67
CA ALA A 29 -21.32 -8.10 58.95
C ALA A 29 -20.19 -8.56 58.03
N SER A 30 -19.56 -9.69 58.36
CA SER A 30 -18.48 -10.22 57.56
C SER A 30 -19.10 -10.52 56.20
N ALA A 31 -18.53 -9.93 55.16
CA ALA A 31 -18.83 -10.27 53.77
C ALA A 31 -18.94 -11.81 53.67
N ALA A 32 -20.07 -12.31 53.15
CA ALA A 32 -20.20 -13.75 52.96
C ALA A 32 -19.39 -14.14 51.73
N GLU A 33 -18.46 -15.08 51.90
CA GLU A 33 -17.81 -15.77 50.78
C GLU A 33 -18.84 -16.65 50.07
N VAL A 34 -18.80 -16.65 48.74
CA VAL A 34 -19.77 -17.30 47.88
C VAL A 34 -19.08 -18.33 46.99
N SER A 35 -19.78 -19.43 46.69
CA SER A 35 -19.26 -20.47 45.80
C SER A 35 -19.09 -19.98 44.36
N ALA A 36 -18.02 -20.42 43.69
CA ALA A 36 -17.80 -20.26 42.26
C ALA A 36 -17.37 -21.57 41.62
N SER A 37 -18.19 -22.06 40.67
CA SER A 37 -18.04 -23.38 40.07
C SER A 37 -18.81 -23.47 38.74
N PRO A 38 -18.28 -24.14 37.69
CA PRO A 38 -16.98 -24.78 37.64
C PRO A 38 -15.83 -23.76 37.48
N ILE A 39 -14.65 -24.11 37.99
CA ILE A 39 -13.40 -23.40 37.71
C ILE A 39 -12.82 -23.97 36.41
N ALA A 40 -12.43 -23.10 35.48
CA ALA A 40 -11.83 -23.45 34.22
C ALA A 40 -10.48 -22.74 34.10
N LEU A 41 -9.42 -23.53 33.94
CA LEU A 41 -8.05 -23.06 33.80
C LEU A 41 -7.58 -23.24 32.36
N THR A 42 -6.94 -22.21 31.80
CA THR A 42 -6.32 -22.27 30.47
C THR A 42 -4.81 -22.20 30.62
N ALA A 43 -4.11 -23.25 30.20
CA ALA A 43 -2.65 -23.32 30.26
C ALA A 43 -2.00 -22.25 29.34
N PRO A 44 -0.82 -21.72 29.72
CA PRO A 44 -0.02 -20.88 28.83
C PRO A 44 0.43 -21.65 27.59
N THR A 45 0.62 -20.93 26.48
CA THR A 45 1.14 -21.53 25.24
C THR A 45 2.66 -21.35 25.17
N SER A 46 3.40 -22.47 25.04
CA SER A 46 4.86 -22.51 24.88
C SER A 46 5.67 -21.70 25.92
N PRO A 47 5.45 -21.87 27.24
CA PRO A 47 6.21 -21.13 28.24
C PRO A 47 7.66 -21.65 28.34
N SER A 48 8.59 -20.76 28.70
CA SER A 48 10.01 -21.07 28.86
C SER A 48 10.60 -20.36 30.08
N VAL A 49 11.75 -20.83 30.54
CA VAL A 49 12.46 -20.24 31.69
C VAL A 49 12.73 -18.74 31.45
N GLY A 50 12.44 -17.92 32.47
CA GLY A 50 12.61 -16.47 32.45
C GLY A 50 11.43 -15.69 31.87
N VAL A 51 10.40 -16.37 31.34
CA VAL A 51 9.18 -15.76 30.80
C VAL A 51 8.02 -16.05 31.73
N ALA A 52 7.17 -15.04 31.99
CA ALA A 52 5.97 -15.22 32.79
C ALA A 52 4.98 -16.15 32.06
N ALA A 53 4.66 -17.27 32.68
CA ALA A 53 3.68 -18.25 32.23
C ALA A 53 2.33 -17.95 32.89
N SER A 54 1.39 -17.41 32.11
CA SER A 54 0.08 -16.97 32.61
C SER A 54 -0.99 -18.04 32.43
N VAL A 55 -1.58 -18.50 33.54
CA VAL A 55 -2.77 -19.36 33.55
C VAL A 55 -4.01 -18.47 33.70
N THR A 56 -4.89 -18.45 32.70
CA THR A 56 -6.16 -17.73 32.80
C THR A 56 -7.17 -18.52 33.64
N VAL A 57 -7.82 -17.83 34.57
CA VAL A 57 -8.84 -18.39 35.46
C VAL A 57 -10.21 -17.85 35.08
N LYS A 58 -11.12 -18.76 34.72
CA LYS A 58 -12.55 -18.45 34.52
C LYS A 58 -13.37 -19.28 35.50
N ALA A 59 -14.32 -18.66 36.19
CA ALA A 59 -15.25 -19.38 37.05
C ALA A 59 -16.66 -18.79 36.93
N THR A 60 -17.67 -19.59 37.25
CA THR A 60 -19.05 -19.09 37.34
C THR A 60 -19.34 -18.74 38.80
N ASN A 61 -19.45 -17.45 39.12
CA ASN A 61 -19.92 -17.02 40.44
C ASN A 61 -21.42 -17.28 40.57
N GLN A 62 -21.87 -17.58 41.79
CA GLN A 62 -23.31 -17.58 42.10
C GLN A 62 -23.84 -16.14 42.25
N LEU A 63 -25.12 -15.98 42.61
CA LEU A 63 -25.69 -14.67 42.91
C LEU A 63 -24.95 -14.05 44.12
N LEU A 64 -24.27 -12.92 43.93
CA LEU A 64 -23.61 -12.20 45.03
C LEU A 64 -24.52 -11.08 45.54
N ALA A 65 -24.69 -11.01 46.85
CA ALA A 65 -25.24 -9.84 47.53
C ALA A 65 -24.17 -8.76 47.71
N ASN A 66 -24.59 -7.53 48.05
CA ASN A 66 -23.66 -6.44 48.33
C ASN A 66 -22.66 -6.86 49.41
N THR A 67 -21.38 -6.51 49.22
CA THR A 67 -20.22 -6.86 50.04
C THR A 67 -19.76 -8.31 49.98
N ASN A 68 -20.54 -9.25 49.41
CA ASN A 68 -20.10 -10.64 49.27
C ASN A 68 -18.86 -10.75 48.38
N THR A 69 -18.06 -11.77 48.67
CA THR A 69 -16.83 -12.06 47.96
C THR A 69 -16.84 -13.43 47.31
N VAL A 70 -16.04 -13.59 46.26
CA VAL A 70 -15.61 -14.88 45.75
C VAL A 70 -14.10 -14.84 45.71
N THR A 71 -13.46 -15.70 46.49
CA THR A 71 -12.01 -15.76 46.60
C THR A 71 -11.47 -17.02 45.94
N LEU A 72 -10.85 -16.88 44.76
CA LEU A 72 -10.11 -17.97 44.12
C LEU A 72 -8.64 -17.91 44.54
N LYS A 73 -8.14 -18.98 45.16
CA LYS A 73 -6.74 -19.11 45.54
C LYS A 73 -6.00 -20.07 44.62
N GLY A 74 -4.73 -19.81 44.41
CA GLY A 74 -3.86 -20.62 43.56
C GLY A 74 -2.51 -20.91 44.23
N TYR A 75 -2.04 -22.16 44.11
CA TYR A 75 -0.66 -22.54 44.43
C TYR A 75 -0.14 -23.61 43.46
N LEU A 76 1.19 -23.70 43.37
CA LEU A 76 1.85 -24.77 42.61
C LEU A 76 1.80 -26.09 43.40
N LEU A 77 0.94 -27.01 42.95
CA LEU A 77 0.80 -28.35 43.51
C LEU A 77 2.04 -29.20 43.25
N SER A 78 2.63 -29.06 42.07
CA SER A 78 3.87 -29.75 41.68
C SER A 78 4.77 -28.81 40.88
N LYS A 79 6.08 -28.98 41.04
CA LYS A 79 7.12 -28.22 40.32
C LYS A 79 8.48 -28.94 40.39
N PRO A 80 9.42 -28.61 39.48
CA PRO A 80 10.79 -29.07 39.55
C PRO A 80 11.52 -28.60 40.82
N ALA A 81 12.53 -29.36 41.25
CA ALA A 81 13.38 -29.00 42.38
C ALA A 81 14.13 -27.67 42.13
N GLY A 82 14.22 -26.82 43.15
CA GLY A 82 14.87 -25.50 43.05
C GLY A 82 14.02 -24.38 42.46
N ALA A 83 12.82 -24.68 41.94
CA ALA A 83 11.89 -23.67 41.43
C ALA A 83 11.24 -22.83 42.57
N SER A 84 11.00 -21.53 42.34
CA SER A 84 10.30 -20.65 43.29
C SER A 84 8.83 -21.06 43.51
N ASN A 85 8.26 -20.72 44.67
CA ASN A 85 6.83 -20.93 44.96
C ASN A 85 5.98 -19.69 44.68
N LEU A 86 6.60 -18.55 44.38
CA LEU A 86 5.90 -17.28 44.25
C LEU A 86 5.08 -17.24 42.97
N LEU A 87 3.78 -17.08 43.12
CA LEU A 87 2.83 -16.76 42.07
C LEU A 87 2.49 -15.27 42.15
N ALA A 88 2.48 -14.63 40.99
CA ALA A 88 1.82 -13.35 40.83
C ALA A 88 0.37 -13.62 40.40
N ALA A 89 -0.55 -12.76 40.82
CA ALA A 89 -1.91 -12.73 40.34
C ALA A 89 -2.13 -11.43 39.57
N THR A 90 -2.93 -11.49 38.51
CA THR A 90 -3.42 -10.31 37.79
C THR A 90 -4.94 -10.33 37.81
N ALA A 91 -5.55 -9.34 38.47
CA ALA A 91 -7.01 -9.21 38.58
C ALA A 91 -7.65 -9.03 37.19
N GLY A 92 -8.82 -9.65 37.00
CA GLY A 92 -9.65 -9.46 35.82
C GLY A 92 -10.26 -8.05 35.73
N THR A 93 -10.95 -7.78 34.64
CA THR A 93 -11.68 -6.51 34.47
C THR A 93 -12.92 -6.49 35.36
N ALA A 94 -13.18 -5.35 36.01
CA ALA A 94 -14.38 -5.16 36.83
C ALA A 94 -15.66 -5.49 36.06
N ILE A 95 -16.61 -6.14 36.74
CA ILE A 95 -17.97 -6.37 36.24
C ILE A 95 -18.93 -5.39 36.91
N THR A 96 -20.07 -5.10 36.29
CA THR A 96 -21.06 -4.17 36.83
C THR A 96 -21.40 -4.51 38.29
N ASN A 97 -21.27 -3.53 39.19
CA ASN A 97 -21.48 -3.67 40.63
C ASN A 97 -20.55 -4.66 41.35
N ALA A 98 -19.33 -4.88 40.84
CA ALA A 98 -18.27 -5.59 41.56
C ALA A 98 -16.86 -5.15 41.14
N GLY A 99 -15.87 -5.32 42.02
CA GLY A 99 -14.45 -5.06 41.74
C GLY A 99 -13.61 -6.31 41.92
N PHE A 100 -12.53 -6.44 41.16
CA PHE A 100 -11.52 -7.47 41.39
C PHE A 100 -10.34 -6.90 42.15
N THR A 101 -9.86 -7.65 43.14
CA THR A 101 -8.57 -7.42 43.80
C THR A 101 -7.72 -8.69 43.71
N LYS A 102 -6.43 -8.54 44.01
CA LYS A 102 -5.45 -9.61 43.88
C LYS A 102 -4.49 -9.62 45.06
N THR A 103 -3.87 -10.76 45.30
CA THR A 103 -2.75 -10.87 46.24
C THR A 103 -1.72 -11.82 45.65
N ASP A 104 -0.46 -11.40 45.68
CA ASP A 104 0.67 -12.21 45.21
C ASP A 104 1.27 -13.00 46.38
N GLY A 105 1.89 -14.15 46.12
CA GLY A 105 2.53 -14.93 47.17
C GLY A 105 2.72 -16.40 46.80
N SER A 106 3.11 -17.22 47.78
CA SER A 106 3.17 -18.68 47.59
C SER A 106 1.78 -19.31 47.42
N VAL A 107 0.78 -18.64 47.98
CA VAL A 107 -0.63 -18.84 47.68
C VAL A 107 -1.16 -17.48 47.22
N ALA A 108 -1.39 -17.33 45.93
CA ALA A 108 -1.91 -16.10 45.36
C ALA A 108 -3.45 -16.13 45.34
N SER A 109 -4.09 -14.96 45.33
CA SER A 109 -5.56 -14.85 45.37
C SER A 109 -6.09 -13.91 44.29
N LEU A 110 -7.23 -14.27 43.70
CA LEU A 110 -8.06 -13.42 42.85
C LEU A 110 -9.43 -13.29 43.53
N ILE A 111 -9.78 -12.07 43.93
CA ILE A 111 -10.95 -11.81 44.78
C ILE A 111 -11.92 -10.93 44.00
N LEU A 112 -13.15 -11.41 43.81
CA LEU A 112 -14.26 -10.61 43.32
C LEU A 112 -15.07 -10.10 44.51
N THR A 113 -15.23 -8.79 44.66
CA THR A 113 -16.02 -8.17 45.73
C THR A 113 -17.21 -7.43 45.14
N ALA A 114 -18.42 -7.83 45.51
CA ALA A 114 -19.64 -7.16 45.07
C ALA A 114 -19.85 -5.81 45.79
N THR A 115 -20.18 -4.78 45.03
CA THR A 115 -20.62 -3.45 45.52
C THR A 115 -22.11 -3.20 45.25
N GLY A 116 -22.85 -4.27 44.95
CA GLY A 116 -24.29 -4.33 44.69
C GLY A 116 -24.69 -5.78 44.35
N ALA A 117 -25.94 -6.02 43.96
CA ALA A 117 -26.35 -7.36 43.55
C ALA A 117 -25.72 -7.74 42.19
N VAL A 118 -24.97 -8.84 42.15
CA VAL A 118 -24.32 -9.34 40.93
C VAL A 118 -24.94 -10.68 40.56
N LEU A 119 -25.52 -10.77 39.36
CA LEU A 119 -26.12 -12.01 38.86
C LEU A 119 -25.07 -13.10 38.64
N ALA A 120 -25.50 -14.36 38.73
CA ALA A 120 -24.62 -15.50 38.46
C ALA A 120 -24.19 -15.50 36.98
N ALA A 121 -22.88 -15.49 36.73
CA ALA A 121 -22.32 -15.45 35.40
C ALA A 121 -20.93 -16.09 35.34
N LYS A 122 -20.53 -16.56 34.16
CA LYS A 122 -19.15 -17.03 33.93
C LYS A 122 -18.25 -15.81 33.69
N ASN A 123 -17.33 -15.58 34.61
CA ASN A 123 -16.43 -14.44 34.58
C ASN A 123 -14.97 -14.87 34.44
N THR A 124 -14.16 -14.02 33.83
CA THR A 124 -12.70 -14.16 33.85
C THR A 124 -12.19 -13.44 35.08
N PHE A 125 -11.75 -14.19 36.09
CA PHE A 125 -11.32 -13.65 37.37
C PHE A 125 -9.94 -12.99 37.28
N GLY A 126 -9.12 -13.41 36.32
CA GLY A 126 -7.76 -12.94 36.15
C GLY A 126 -6.82 -14.02 35.64
N THR A 127 -5.53 -13.81 35.89
CA THR A 127 -4.47 -14.80 35.66
C THR A 127 -3.67 -15.08 36.92
N PHE A 128 -3.16 -16.31 37.03
CA PHE A 128 -2.01 -16.61 37.88
C PHE A 128 -0.78 -16.69 36.99
N ASP A 129 0.19 -15.84 37.25
CA ASP A 129 1.40 -15.67 36.46
C ASP A 129 2.59 -16.26 37.22
N TYR A 130 3.37 -17.10 36.53
CA TYR A 130 4.56 -17.73 37.11
C TYR A 130 5.78 -17.56 36.21
N THR A 131 6.82 -16.89 36.69
CA THR A 131 8.10 -16.78 35.99
C THR A 131 9.05 -17.86 36.48
N ALA A 132 9.15 -18.95 35.72
CA ALA A 132 9.96 -20.10 36.08
C ALA A 132 11.47 -19.83 35.92
N THR A 133 12.28 -20.31 36.86
CA THR A 133 13.75 -20.30 36.78
C THR A 133 14.34 -21.67 36.42
N VAL A 134 13.51 -22.71 36.37
CA VAL A 134 13.90 -24.11 36.13
C VAL A 134 12.97 -24.71 35.08
N THR A 135 13.50 -25.60 34.25
CA THR A 135 12.72 -26.34 33.23
C THR A 135 11.97 -27.50 33.84
N GLY A 136 10.82 -27.85 33.27
CA GLY A 136 10.06 -29.04 33.64
C GLY A 136 8.58 -28.78 33.78
N ASP A 137 7.85 -29.76 34.30
CA ASP A 137 6.40 -29.70 34.43
C ASP A 137 5.98 -29.05 35.74
N TYR A 138 4.98 -28.17 35.65
CA TYR A 138 4.37 -27.48 36.77
C TYR A 138 2.88 -27.76 36.77
N THR A 139 2.33 -28.08 37.94
CA THR A 139 0.87 -28.21 38.13
C THR A 139 0.40 -27.06 39.01
N LEU A 140 -0.42 -26.16 38.46
CA LEU A 140 -1.14 -25.15 39.23
C LEU A 140 -2.47 -25.71 39.66
N ARG A 141 -2.77 -25.62 40.96
CA ARG A 141 -4.10 -25.85 41.51
C ARG A 141 -4.75 -24.53 41.84
N VAL A 142 -5.98 -24.34 41.39
CA VAL A 142 -6.83 -23.21 41.77
C VAL A 142 -8.10 -23.75 42.43
N TRP A 143 -8.48 -23.19 43.57
CA TRP A 143 -9.71 -23.56 44.27
C TRP A 143 -10.45 -22.32 44.74
N ASN A 144 -11.73 -22.50 45.03
CA ASN A 144 -12.55 -21.47 45.63
C ASN A 144 -12.54 -21.61 47.17
N ASP A 145 -12.01 -20.61 47.86
CA ASP A 145 -11.83 -20.55 49.32
C ASP A 145 -13.11 -20.01 50.00
N VAL A 146 -14.14 -20.86 50.06
CA VAL A 146 -15.51 -20.45 50.50
C VAL A 146 -15.59 -20.22 52.00
N ASN A 147 -14.68 -20.82 52.77
CA ASN A 147 -14.63 -20.71 54.23
C ASN A 147 -13.67 -19.60 54.71
N ALA A 148 -12.96 -18.94 53.78
CA ALA A 148 -11.95 -17.92 54.04
C ALA A 148 -10.81 -18.36 54.98
N ASP A 149 -10.53 -19.67 55.06
CA ASP A 149 -9.47 -20.20 55.92
C ASP A 149 -8.10 -20.23 55.22
N GLY A 150 -8.09 -20.02 53.90
CA GLY A 150 -6.88 -19.99 53.08
C GLY A 150 -6.19 -21.32 52.87
N ALA A 151 -6.84 -22.41 53.25
CA ALA A 151 -6.46 -23.78 52.94
C ALA A 151 -7.47 -24.39 51.95
N LEU A 152 -7.11 -25.52 51.35
CA LEU A 152 -8.03 -26.31 50.54
C LEU A 152 -8.73 -27.34 51.44
N SER A 153 -10.05 -27.24 51.56
CA SER A 153 -10.89 -28.16 52.34
C SER A 153 -11.56 -29.23 51.46
N LEU A 154 -11.98 -30.35 52.07
CA LEU A 154 -12.58 -31.52 51.36
C LEU A 154 -13.88 -31.21 50.58
N ALA A 155 -14.53 -30.08 50.85
CA ALA A 155 -15.80 -29.68 50.26
C ALA A 155 -15.66 -28.56 49.21
N GLU A 156 -14.44 -28.11 48.91
CA GLU A 156 -14.21 -26.98 48.00
C GLU A 156 -13.92 -27.45 46.58
N ASP A 157 -14.52 -26.73 45.63
CA ASP A 157 -14.27 -26.94 44.21
C ASP A 157 -12.87 -26.46 43.84
N TYR A 158 -12.13 -27.30 43.11
CA TYR A 158 -10.80 -26.99 42.60
C TYR A 158 -10.64 -27.45 41.15
N SER A 159 -9.60 -26.95 40.51
CA SER A 159 -9.16 -27.41 39.20
C SER A 159 -7.65 -27.35 39.12
N ASP A 160 -7.08 -28.32 38.42
CA ASP A 160 -5.65 -28.42 38.17
C ASP A 160 -5.36 -28.17 36.70
N VAL A 161 -4.26 -27.49 36.43
CA VAL A 161 -3.71 -27.40 35.07
C VAL A 161 -2.21 -27.70 35.13
N THR A 162 -1.77 -28.58 34.24
CA THR A 162 -0.35 -28.88 34.07
C THR A 162 0.17 -28.21 32.81
N PHE A 163 1.32 -27.57 32.91
CA PHE A 163 2.04 -26.96 31.78
C PHE A 163 3.54 -27.20 31.92
N SER A 164 4.20 -27.37 30.78
CA SER A 164 5.63 -27.68 30.71
C SER A 164 6.43 -26.41 30.38
N ILE A 165 7.38 -26.06 31.24
CA ILE A 165 8.35 -24.99 31.01
C ILE A 165 9.56 -25.55 30.26
N ALA A 166 9.78 -25.07 29.04
CA ALA A 166 10.97 -25.40 28.25
C ALA A 166 12.22 -24.63 28.73
N ALA A 167 13.40 -25.06 28.25
CA ALA A 167 14.65 -24.34 28.46
C ALA A 167 14.57 -22.88 27.99
N ALA A 168 15.33 -22.00 28.65
CA ALA A 168 15.46 -20.62 28.24
C ALA A 168 15.95 -20.56 26.79
N ASN A 169 15.28 -19.74 25.99
CA ASN A 169 15.65 -19.59 24.59
C ASN A 169 16.88 -18.68 24.48
N THR A 170 18.01 -19.29 24.17
CA THR A 170 19.32 -18.63 24.04
C THR A 170 19.67 -18.26 22.60
N ALA A 171 18.82 -18.61 21.63
CA ALA A 171 19.05 -18.29 20.23
C ALA A 171 18.57 -16.88 19.91
N VAL A 172 19.41 -16.12 19.21
CA VAL A 172 19.03 -14.82 18.64
C VAL A 172 17.95 -15.02 17.57
N SER A 173 16.93 -14.15 17.59
CA SER A 173 15.89 -14.10 16.55
C SER A 173 16.08 -12.89 15.65
N ALA A 174 16.27 -13.13 14.35
CA ALA A 174 16.25 -12.08 13.35
C ALA A 174 14.86 -11.42 13.20
N GLY A 175 13.77 -12.14 13.53
CA GLY A 175 12.42 -11.61 13.41
C GLY A 175 11.96 -10.71 14.57
N TYR A 176 12.66 -10.76 15.72
CA TYR A 176 12.33 -9.95 16.89
C TYR A 176 13.45 -8.99 17.31
N SER A 177 14.68 -9.24 16.91
CA SER A 177 15.76 -8.27 17.07
C SER A 177 15.57 -7.13 16.07
N THR A 178 15.90 -5.91 16.47
CA THR A 178 15.63 -4.72 15.66
C THR A 178 16.84 -3.82 15.58
N ILE A 179 16.94 -3.08 14.49
CA ILE A 179 17.83 -1.94 14.34
C ILE A 179 16.90 -0.73 14.22
N GLU A 180 17.09 0.26 15.08
CA GLU A 180 16.33 1.51 15.03
C GLU A 180 16.55 2.21 13.69
N ALA A 181 15.50 2.84 13.16
CA ALA A 181 15.61 3.64 11.95
C ALA A 181 16.32 4.95 12.28
N TRP A 182 17.11 5.46 11.33
CA TRP A 182 17.59 6.83 11.37
C TRP A 182 16.40 7.81 11.33
N SER A 183 16.62 9.06 11.74
CA SER A 183 15.56 10.07 11.76
C SER A 183 15.08 10.46 10.35
N VAL A 184 15.91 10.20 9.33
CA VAL A 184 15.58 10.36 7.91
C VAL A 184 15.97 9.11 7.12
N ASP A 185 15.25 8.86 6.03
CA ASP A 185 15.57 7.79 5.10
C ASP A 185 16.89 8.08 4.38
N ASN A 186 17.96 7.38 4.80
CA ASN A 186 19.34 7.51 4.32
C ASN A 186 20.00 8.84 4.74
N PRO A 187 20.53 8.94 5.97
CA PRO A 187 21.22 10.14 6.42
C PRO A 187 22.44 10.45 5.54
N VAL A 188 22.75 11.72 5.41
CA VAL A 188 23.76 12.22 4.46
C VAL A 188 24.91 12.87 5.23
N GLY A 189 26.14 12.44 4.97
CA GLY A 189 27.34 12.90 5.68
C GLY A 189 28.45 13.32 4.72
N ILE A 190 29.29 14.29 5.12
CA ILE A 190 30.44 14.69 4.31
C ILE A 190 31.51 13.59 4.34
N LYS A 191 32.12 13.27 3.20
CA LYS A 191 33.09 12.17 3.10
C LYS A 191 34.43 12.42 3.81
N THR A 192 34.64 13.58 4.43
CA THR A 192 35.92 13.95 5.07
C THR A 192 36.32 12.89 6.12
N PRO A 193 37.50 12.25 6.01
CA PRO A 193 37.87 11.13 6.87
C PRO A 193 37.71 11.45 8.36
N GLY A 194 37.12 10.52 9.12
CA GLY A 194 36.91 10.68 10.56
C GLY A 194 35.68 11.51 10.95
N THR A 195 34.92 12.02 9.99
CA THR A 195 33.68 12.74 10.29
C THR A 195 32.56 11.76 10.60
N ALA A 196 31.94 11.89 11.77
CA ALA A 196 30.74 11.14 12.13
C ALA A 196 29.49 11.80 11.55
N LEU A 197 28.40 11.03 11.45
CA LEU A 197 27.07 11.63 11.30
C LEU A 197 26.75 12.51 12.52
N ALA A 198 25.88 13.49 12.34
CA ALA A 198 25.58 14.51 13.36
C ALA A 198 24.09 14.60 13.65
N GLY A 199 23.74 15.21 14.79
CA GLY A 199 22.36 15.48 15.17
C GLY A 199 21.60 14.22 15.63
N ALA A 200 20.32 14.13 15.26
CA ALA A 200 19.47 12.98 15.57
C ALA A 200 19.91 11.69 14.85
N ASP A 201 20.80 11.80 13.85
CA ASP A 201 21.38 10.68 13.11
C ASP A 201 22.82 10.36 13.54
N ALA A 202 23.24 10.73 14.74
CA ALA A 202 24.59 10.40 15.22
C ALA A 202 24.76 8.89 15.47
N ASP A 203 23.76 8.28 16.13
CA ASP A 203 23.78 6.88 16.55
C ASP A 203 22.38 6.25 16.41
N VAL A 204 22.30 4.93 16.19
CA VAL A 204 21.06 4.15 16.26
C VAL A 204 21.19 2.96 17.20
N ASN A 205 20.08 2.57 17.83
CA ASN A 205 20.05 1.42 18.73
C ASN A 205 19.82 0.10 17.99
N ILE A 206 20.51 -0.94 18.42
CA ILE A 206 20.37 -2.33 18.01
C ILE A 206 19.84 -3.10 19.22
N THR A 207 18.63 -3.63 19.16
CA THR A 207 18.03 -4.41 20.25
C THR A 207 18.06 -5.90 19.91
N VAL A 208 18.61 -6.72 20.80
CA VAL A 208 18.71 -8.17 20.63
C VAL A 208 17.64 -8.90 21.42
N LYS A 209 16.91 -9.79 20.73
CA LYS A 209 15.87 -10.62 21.33
C LYS A 209 15.93 -12.06 20.82
N ASN A 210 15.35 -12.96 21.58
CA ASN A 210 15.17 -14.37 21.20
C ASN A 210 13.86 -14.59 20.42
N SER A 211 13.59 -15.85 20.02
CA SER A 211 12.39 -16.20 19.24
C SER A 211 11.08 -16.20 20.06
N SER A 212 11.16 -15.83 21.33
CA SER A 212 10.00 -15.58 22.21
C SER A 212 9.79 -14.08 22.47
N ASN A 213 10.46 -13.20 21.69
CA ASN A 213 10.41 -11.75 21.83
C ASN A 213 10.91 -11.23 23.21
N VAL A 214 11.82 -11.97 23.85
CA VAL A 214 12.44 -11.59 25.13
C VAL A 214 13.87 -11.11 24.90
N ALA A 215 14.28 -10.09 25.66
CA ALA A 215 15.64 -9.53 25.64
C ALA A 215 16.69 -10.62 25.88
N LEU A 216 17.73 -10.64 25.05
CA LEU A 216 18.86 -11.57 25.18
C LEU A 216 20.13 -10.78 25.49
N TYR A 217 20.63 -10.95 26.71
CA TYR A 217 21.71 -10.14 27.27
C TYR A 217 23.10 -10.70 26.97
N GLY A 218 24.13 -9.85 26.99
CA GLY A 218 25.53 -10.28 26.90
C GLY A 218 25.95 -10.84 25.54
N GLN A 219 25.14 -10.61 24.50
CA GLN A 219 25.40 -11.12 23.16
C GLN A 219 26.56 -10.37 22.50
N ILE A 220 27.28 -11.07 21.63
CA ILE A 220 28.25 -10.43 20.74
C ILE A 220 27.49 -9.79 19.57
N ILE A 221 27.70 -8.49 19.37
CA ILE A 221 27.24 -7.74 18.21
C ILE A 221 28.40 -7.54 17.26
N ARG A 222 28.16 -7.75 15.97
CA ARG A 222 29.14 -7.53 14.90
C ARG A 222 28.52 -6.71 13.78
N ALA A 223 29.19 -5.66 13.37
CA ALA A 223 28.80 -4.80 12.27
C ALA A 223 29.82 -4.93 11.13
N VAL A 224 29.33 -5.25 9.93
CA VAL A 224 30.14 -5.43 8.73
C VAL A 224 29.74 -4.41 7.69
N VAL A 225 30.69 -3.55 7.31
CA VAL A 225 30.49 -2.46 6.35
C VAL A 225 30.77 -2.93 4.93
N SER A 226 29.83 -2.62 4.03
CA SER A 226 30.00 -2.73 2.58
C SER A 226 29.75 -1.36 1.94
N GLY A 227 30.53 -1.01 0.92
CA GLY A 227 30.61 0.37 0.41
C GLY A 227 31.55 1.26 1.24
N PRO A 228 31.59 2.58 1.04
CA PRO A 228 32.43 3.53 1.79
C PRO A 228 32.07 3.63 3.28
N GLY A 229 32.95 4.27 4.05
CA GLY A 229 32.79 4.53 5.48
C GLY A 229 33.24 3.40 6.40
N TYR A 230 33.11 3.69 7.69
CA TYR A 230 33.36 2.82 8.84
C TYR A 230 32.14 2.78 9.74
N ALA A 231 32.06 1.75 10.58
CA ALA A 231 31.10 1.64 11.67
C ALA A 231 31.84 1.50 12.99
N SER A 232 31.26 2.01 14.07
CA SER A 232 31.67 1.72 15.45
C SER A 232 30.46 1.21 16.25
N LEU A 233 30.75 0.40 17.26
CA LEU A 233 29.77 -0.09 18.21
C LEU A 233 30.16 0.41 19.60
N GLU A 234 29.22 0.92 20.38
CA GLU A 234 29.46 1.38 21.77
C GLU A 234 30.60 2.42 21.90
N GLY A 235 30.74 3.30 20.90
CA GLY A 235 31.84 4.29 20.87
C GLY A 235 33.23 3.68 20.69
N GLY A 236 33.32 2.39 20.32
CA GLY A 236 34.58 1.71 20.01
C GLY A 236 35.28 2.25 18.77
N THR A 237 36.48 1.73 18.49
CA THR A 237 37.26 2.17 17.32
C THR A 237 36.52 1.87 16.01
N PRO A 238 36.29 2.88 15.15
CA PRO A 238 35.64 2.66 13.86
C PRO A 238 36.43 1.72 12.96
N GLY A 239 35.72 0.84 12.25
CA GLY A 239 36.31 -0.08 11.28
C GLY A 239 35.29 -0.63 10.29
N ARG A 240 35.76 -1.46 9.36
CA ARG A 240 34.88 -2.12 8.36
C ARG A 240 34.25 -3.41 8.86
N ASP A 241 34.84 -3.99 9.89
CA ASP A 241 34.37 -5.21 10.55
C ASP A 241 34.69 -5.05 12.03
N VAL A 242 33.68 -4.69 12.81
CA VAL A 242 33.82 -4.39 14.23
C VAL A 242 32.87 -5.25 15.02
N ASN A 243 33.25 -5.58 16.25
CA ASN A 243 32.40 -6.32 17.16
C ASN A 243 32.57 -5.83 18.59
N VAL A 244 31.53 -6.01 19.38
CA VAL A 244 31.49 -5.72 20.80
C VAL A 244 30.72 -6.82 21.51
N THR A 245 31.19 -7.21 22.70
CA THR A 245 30.42 -8.08 23.61
C THR A 245 29.63 -7.18 24.53
N LEU A 246 28.31 -7.31 24.53
CA LEU A 246 27.45 -6.56 25.44
C LEU A 246 27.70 -6.95 26.89
N GLY A 247 27.41 -6.04 27.82
CA GLY A 247 27.41 -6.34 29.25
C GLY A 247 26.41 -7.45 29.58
N ALA A 248 26.63 -8.16 30.69
CA ALA A 248 25.79 -9.29 31.10
C ALA A 248 24.32 -8.91 31.39
N ALA A 249 24.03 -7.61 31.55
CA ALA A 249 22.70 -7.05 31.75
C ALA A 249 22.20 -6.22 30.55
N ASP A 250 22.97 -6.13 29.47
CA ASP A 250 22.66 -5.29 28.32
C ASP A 250 22.22 -6.13 27.12
N ASN A 251 21.12 -5.73 26.49
CA ASN A 251 20.61 -6.34 25.26
C ASN A 251 20.49 -5.31 24.12
N ILE A 252 21.02 -4.11 24.33
CA ILE A 252 20.99 -3.00 23.37
C ILE A 252 22.44 -2.60 23.09
N ALA A 253 22.78 -2.40 21.81
CA ALA A 253 24.02 -1.77 21.38
C ALA A 253 23.73 -0.50 20.58
N THR A 254 24.66 0.44 20.54
CA THR A 254 24.65 1.65 19.74
C THR A 254 25.56 1.47 18.53
N LEU A 255 25.09 1.90 17.36
CA LEU A 255 25.83 1.91 16.11
C LEU A 255 26.03 3.35 15.64
N ALA A 256 27.30 3.74 15.45
CA ALA A 256 27.67 5.00 14.83
C ALA A 256 28.38 4.75 13.50
N LEU A 257 28.30 5.72 12.59
CA LEU A 257 28.97 5.67 11.29
C LEU A 257 29.96 6.82 11.15
N THR A 258 31.05 6.56 10.43
CA THR A 258 32.12 7.54 10.22
C THR A 258 32.63 7.47 8.79
N ALA A 259 32.92 8.61 8.19
CA ALA A 259 33.47 8.70 6.85
C ALA A 259 34.90 8.16 6.76
N ASP A 260 35.23 7.50 5.65
CA ASP A 260 36.58 6.97 5.34
C ASP A 260 37.34 7.77 4.28
N GLY A 261 36.80 8.90 3.80
CA GLY A 261 37.37 9.66 2.68
C GLY A 261 36.71 9.40 1.33
N ILE A 262 35.88 8.36 1.23
CA ILE A 262 35.30 7.89 -0.03
C ILE A 262 33.82 8.27 -0.07
N ALA A 263 33.39 8.82 -1.21
CA ALA A 263 31.98 9.13 -1.44
C ALA A 263 31.21 7.86 -1.83
N GLY A 264 29.92 7.81 -1.51
CA GLY A 264 29.01 6.75 -1.93
C GLY A 264 28.12 6.24 -0.80
N LYS A 265 27.37 5.19 -1.13
CA LYS A 265 26.38 4.57 -0.26
C LYS A 265 27.03 3.56 0.70
N GLN A 266 27.02 3.84 1.99
CA GLN A 266 27.42 2.90 3.03
C GLN A 266 26.26 1.96 3.38
N THR A 267 26.55 0.67 3.46
CA THR A 267 25.63 -0.36 3.95
C THR A 267 26.29 -1.11 5.10
N VAL A 268 25.49 -1.49 6.10
CA VAL A 268 25.99 -2.21 7.27
C VAL A 268 25.12 -3.43 7.53
N SER A 269 25.74 -4.61 7.52
CA SER A 269 25.11 -5.84 7.96
C SER A 269 25.40 -6.06 9.45
N ILE A 270 24.34 -6.21 10.24
CA ILE A 270 24.45 -6.39 11.69
C ILE A 270 24.13 -7.83 12.06
N TYR A 271 25.03 -8.42 12.84
CA TYR A 271 24.90 -9.77 13.37
C TYR A 271 24.85 -9.70 14.89
N ALA A 272 24.00 -10.52 15.50
CA ALA A 272 23.98 -10.74 16.95
C ALA A 272 24.11 -12.24 17.21
N GLY A 273 25.05 -12.65 18.07
CA GLY A 273 25.31 -14.07 18.36
C GLY A 273 25.60 -14.92 17.12
N GLY A 274 26.14 -14.32 16.04
CA GLY A 274 26.40 -14.97 14.76
C GLY A 274 25.22 -14.99 13.77
N VAL A 275 24.03 -14.56 14.17
CA VAL A 275 22.83 -14.50 13.31
C VAL A 275 22.72 -13.11 12.68
N LEU A 276 22.51 -13.03 11.36
CA LEU A 276 22.20 -11.77 10.68
C LEU A 276 20.82 -11.27 11.12
N ILE A 277 20.77 -10.14 11.81
CA ILE A 277 19.51 -9.54 12.28
C ILE A 277 18.97 -8.47 11.32
N GLY A 278 19.81 -7.94 10.43
CA GLY A 278 19.39 -7.00 9.41
C GLY A 278 20.55 -6.45 8.58
N THR A 279 20.22 -5.90 7.41
CA THR A 279 21.14 -5.06 6.64
C THR A 279 20.48 -3.70 6.47
N THR A 280 21.17 -2.64 6.87
CA THR A 280 20.69 -1.27 6.71
C THR A 280 21.52 -0.54 5.66
N VAL A 281 20.87 0.31 4.87
CA VAL A 281 21.56 1.42 4.23
C VAL A 281 21.77 2.45 5.32
N ALA A 282 23.02 2.72 5.63
CA ALA A 282 23.36 3.35 6.89
C ALA A 282 23.68 4.84 6.69
N ALA A 283 24.27 5.22 5.55
CA ALA A 283 24.48 6.62 5.17
C ALA A 283 24.82 6.79 3.68
N ILE A 284 24.69 8.01 3.17
CA ILE A 284 25.29 8.45 1.91
C ILE A 284 26.42 9.44 2.23
N TRP A 285 27.64 9.11 1.84
CA TRP A 285 28.79 10.00 1.98
C TRP A 285 28.98 10.83 0.71
N TYR A 286 28.92 12.17 0.82
CA TYR A 286 29.05 13.06 -0.33
C TYR A 286 30.43 13.73 -0.41
N GLY A 287 30.90 13.95 -1.64
CA GLY A 287 32.05 14.79 -1.94
C GLY A 287 31.68 16.23 -2.27
N ASP A 288 32.61 16.95 -2.92
CA ASP A 288 32.31 18.29 -3.43
C ASP A 288 31.12 18.28 -4.38
N LEU A 289 30.24 19.27 -4.22
CA LEU A 289 29.12 19.49 -5.12
C LEU A 289 29.65 19.69 -6.55
N ALA A 290 29.15 18.89 -7.49
CA ALA A 290 29.56 18.96 -8.90
C ALA A 290 28.46 19.55 -9.77
N THR A 291 27.20 19.24 -9.46
CA THR A 291 26.04 19.68 -10.24
C THR A 291 24.89 20.08 -9.34
N ILE A 292 24.14 21.09 -9.76
CA ILE A 292 22.77 21.31 -9.28
C ILE A 292 21.81 21.13 -10.45
N THR A 293 20.71 20.42 -10.22
CA THR A 293 19.67 20.19 -11.22
C THR A 293 18.36 20.78 -10.74
N VAL A 294 17.55 21.24 -11.68
CA VAL A 294 16.30 21.97 -11.40
C VAL A 294 15.16 21.22 -12.04
N THR A 295 14.24 20.73 -11.22
CA THR A 295 12.96 20.17 -11.67
C THR A 295 11.93 21.28 -11.59
N GLN A 296 11.43 21.72 -12.75
CA GLN A 296 10.38 22.74 -12.81
C GLN A 296 9.02 22.06 -12.63
N ASN A 297 8.33 22.41 -11.55
CA ASN A 297 7.03 21.84 -11.19
C ASN A 297 5.86 22.75 -11.64
N SER A 298 6.11 24.05 -11.77
CA SER A 298 5.19 25.02 -12.37
C SER A 298 5.88 25.73 -13.53
N THR A 299 5.23 25.84 -14.67
CA THR A 299 5.76 26.55 -15.84
C THR A 299 5.06 27.88 -16.05
N ILE A 300 3.81 28.02 -15.58
CA ILE A 300 3.00 29.23 -15.74
C ILE A 300 2.75 29.91 -14.39
N VAL A 301 3.39 31.06 -14.18
CA VAL A 301 3.31 31.85 -12.94
C VAL A 301 2.15 32.83 -13.03
N PRO A 302 1.37 33.04 -11.95
CA PRO A 302 0.31 34.04 -11.98
C PRO A 302 0.86 35.46 -12.16
N THR A 303 0.18 36.29 -12.94
CA THR A 303 0.55 37.70 -13.19
C THR A 303 0.37 38.60 -11.96
N LEU A 304 0.74 39.88 -12.09
CA LEU A 304 0.41 40.95 -11.14
C LEU A 304 0.95 40.74 -9.71
N GLY A 305 2.16 40.21 -9.56
CA GLY A 305 2.73 39.95 -8.23
C GLY A 305 2.31 38.61 -7.66
N GLY A 306 1.64 37.78 -8.46
CA GLY A 306 1.25 36.44 -8.07
C GLY A 306 2.44 35.49 -7.96
N THR A 307 2.25 34.47 -7.14
CA THR A 307 3.31 33.54 -6.73
C THR A 307 2.96 32.12 -7.14
N ALA A 308 3.86 31.44 -7.84
CA ALA A 308 3.79 30.01 -8.11
C ALA A 308 4.52 29.22 -7.01
N GLY A 309 3.99 28.05 -6.66
CA GLY A 309 4.54 27.22 -5.59
C GLY A 309 4.09 27.62 -4.19
N ASN A 310 2.83 28.03 -4.02
CA ASN A 310 2.27 28.40 -2.71
C ASN A 310 0.86 27.81 -2.50
N LEU A 311 0.70 26.50 -2.70
CA LEU A 311 -0.60 25.80 -2.65
C LEU A 311 -0.76 24.87 -1.43
N GLY A 312 -0.07 25.17 -0.33
CA GLY A 312 0.03 24.32 0.86
C GLY A 312 1.46 23.84 1.07
N THR A 313 1.71 23.18 2.21
CA THR A 313 3.01 22.54 2.49
C THR A 313 3.33 21.58 1.33
N ASP A 314 4.52 21.71 0.74
CA ASP A 314 5.12 20.81 -0.27
C ASP A 314 4.82 21.05 -1.77
N ILE A 315 4.19 22.17 -2.15
CA ILE A 315 4.04 22.52 -3.58
C ILE A 315 4.98 23.66 -3.95
N TYR A 316 6.10 23.35 -4.62
CA TYR A 316 7.09 24.33 -5.09
C TYR A 316 6.96 24.61 -6.59
N ALA A 317 7.37 25.79 -7.05
CA ALA A 317 7.43 26.11 -8.49
C ALA A 317 8.62 25.42 -9.18
N ALA A 318 9.71 25.22 -8.45
CA ALA A 318 10.82 24.37 -8.84
C ALA A 318 11.45 23.70 -7.62
N GLN A 319 12.12 22.58 -7.84
CA GLN A 319 12.95 21.90 -6.85
C GLN A 319 14.39 21.89 -7.36
N VAL A 320 15.33 22.27 -6.51
CA VAL A 320 16.76 22.24 -6.82
C VAL A 320 17.41 21.14 -5.99
N VAL A 321 18.11 20.22 -6.65
CA VAL A 321 18.82 19.12 -5.98
C VAL A 321 20.29 19.15 -6.35
N GLY A 322 21.15 18.91 -5.37
CA GLY A 322 22.60 18.88 -5.52
C GLY A 322 23.12 17.45 -5.65
N ALA A 323 24.14 17.27 -6.48
CA ALA A 323 24.87 16.01 -6.55
C ALA A 323 26.39 16.24 -6.64
N ASP A 324 27.15 15.34 -6.02
CA ASP A 324 28.61 15.29 -6.18
C ASP A 324 29.01 14.67 -7.53
N ALA A 325 30.31 14.61 -7.81
CA ALA A 325 30.83 14.09 -9.09
C ALA A 325 30.52 12.60 -9.34
N ALA A 326 30.17 11.84 -8.30
CA ALA A 326 29.78 10.44 -8.41
C ALA A 326 28.24 10.28 -8.46
N GLY A 327 27.48 11.38 -8.45
CA GLY A 327 26.02 11.37 -8.47
C GLY A 327 25.38 11.14 -7.11
N ASN A 328 26.14 11.18 -6.01
CA ASN A 328 25.58 11.08 -4.67
C ASN A 328 24.89 12.40 -4.30
N VAL A 329 23.80 12.29 -3.55
CA VAL A 329 23.05 13.42 -3.03
C VAL A 329 23.96 14.34 -2.21
N TYR A 330 23.91 15.64 -2.52
CA TYR A 330 24.56 16.68 -1.73
C TYR A 330 23.47 17.48 -0.98
N PRO A 331 23.58 17.67 0.35
CA PRO A 331 22.58 18.40 1.11
C PRO A 331 22.71 19.91 0.85
N LEU A 332 21.83 20.45 0.02
CA LEU A 332 21.75 21.89 -0.21
C LEU A 332 21.10 22.58 0.99
N ILE A 333 21.47 23.84 1.20
CA ILE A 333 20.90 24.72 2.23
C ILE A 333 20.20 25.88 1.51
N ALA A 334 18.89 26.02 1.70
CA ALA A 334 18.02 27.01 1.09
C ALA A 334 18.56 28.44 1.19
N ALA A 335 19.09 28.85 2.35
CA ALA A 335 19.64 30.19 2.57
C ALA A 335 20.83 30.54 1.64
N THR A 336 21.46 29.53 1.03
CA THR A 336 22.64 29.68 0.19
C THR A 336 22.30 29.59 -1.31
N LEU A 337 21.08 29.17 -1.64
CA LEU A 337 20.59 29.11 -3.02
C LEU A 337 20.16 30.51 -3.49
N ALA A 338 20.67 30.92 -4.66
CA ALA A 338 20.32 32.19 -5.30
C ALA A 338 19.69 31.94 -6.67
N GLY A 339 18.68 32.74 -7.04
CA GLY A 339 18.02 32.72 -8.34
C GLY A 339 18.10 34.07 -9.04
N ALA A 340 18.50 34.07 -10.30
CA ALA A 340 18.54 35.28 -11.13
C ALA A 340 17.51 35.20 -12.24
N SER A 341 16.63 36.20 -12.33
CA SER A 341 15.71 36.37 -13.45
C SER A 341 16.40 37.07 -14.62
N SER A 342 16.12 36.62 -15.84
CA SER A 342 16.55 37.33 -17.06
C SER A 342 15.78 38.62 -17.31
N ASP A 343 14.59 38.77 -16.72
CA ASP A 343 13.77 39.98 -16.79
C ASP A 343 12.99 40.19 -15.49
N THR A 344 13.45 41.12 -14.66
CA THR A 344 12.85 41.43 -13.36
C THR A 344 11.49 42.14 -13.46
N LEU A 345 11.11 42.62 -14.65
CA LEU A 345 9.77 43.16 -14.92
C LEU A 345 8.75 42.06 -15.23
N VAL A 346 9.21 40.83 -15.45
CA VAL A 346 8.36 39.64 -15.62
C VAL A 346 8.36 38.81 -14.34
N ILE A 347 9.53 38.41 -13.84
CA ILE A 347 9.72 37.67 -12.58
C ILE A 347 10.54 38.52 -11.61
N ALA A 348 9.90 39.01 -10.55
CA ALA A 348 10.50 40.00 -9.65
C ALA A 348 11.38 39.37 -8.57
N THR A 349 10.94 38.26 -7.98
CA THR A 349 11.62 37.62 -6.87
C THR A 349 11.47 36.10 -6.92
N HIS A 350 12.36 35.44 -6.18
CA HIS A 350 12.18 34.06 -5.77
C HIS A 350 12.31 33.99 -4.25
N ALA A 351 11.64 33.03 -3.63
CA ALA A 351 11.85 32.65 -2.24
C ALA A 351 12.21 31.16 -2.18
N THR A 352 12.99 30.79 -1.18
CA THR A 352 13.46 29.41 -1.01
C THR A 352 12.99 28.91 0.34
N ALA A 353 12.52 27.68 0.40
CA ALA A 353 12.27 26.95 1.63
C ALA A 353 12.97 25.59 1.53
N GLU A 354 13.55 25.13 2.63
CA GLU A 354 14.00 23.74 2.70
C GLU A 354 12.78 22.85 2.47
N THR A 355 12.93 21.81 1.65
CA THR A 355 11.86 20.83 1.50
C THR A 355 11.85 19.94 2.73
N ASP A 356 10.73 19.91 3.44
CA ASP A 356 10.54 19.01 4.60
C ASP A 356 10.29 17.56 4.15
N VAL A 357 10.12 17.31 2.84
CA VAL A 357 9.53 16.05 2.33
C VAL A 357 10.27 15.49 1.10
N ASP A 358 10.69 14.23 1.22
CA ASP A 358 10.94 13.19 0.19
C ASP A 358 12.08 13.33 -0.84
N VAL A 359 12.89 14.39 -0.85
CA VAL A 359 14.16 14.37 -1.58
C VAL A 359 15.26 14.80 -0.63
N ALA A 360 15.97 13.82 -0.05
CA ALA A 360 17.13 14.07 0.81
C ALA A 360 18.00 15.18 0.17
N GLY A 361 18.19 16.30 0.87
CA GLY A 361 19.08 17.38 0.45
C GLY A 361 18.58 18.35 -0.64
N GLY A 362 17.30 18.34 -1.02
CA GLY A 362 16.73 19.28 -1.99
C GLY A 362 16.23 20.61 -1.38
N VAL A 363 16.16 21.67 -2.22
CA VAL A 363 15.59 22.98 -1.86
C VAL A 363 14.39 23.29 -2.75
N GLY A 364 13.28 23.64 -2.13
CA GLY A 364 12.07 24.09 -2.81
C GLY A 364 12.12 25.58 -3.12
N VAL A 365 11.71 25.94 -4.34
CA VAL A 365 11.71 27.33 -4.81
C VAL A 365 10.31 27.78 -5.17
N VAL A 366 9.98 28.96 -4.66
CA VAL A 366 8.77 29.72 -4.94
C VAL A 366 9.15 30.88 -5.85
N VAL A 367 8.33 31.17 -6.86
CA VAL A 367 8.62 32.20 -7.88
C VAL A 367 7.48 33.20 -7.95
N THR A 368 7.80 34.49 -7.90
CA THR A 368 6.82 35.59 -7.89
C THR A 368 6.98 36.48 -9.11
N SER A 369 5.89 36.71 -9.84
CA SER A 369 5.88 37.65 -10.98
C SER A 369 6.00 39.10 -10.51
N ALA A 370 6.33 40.03 -11.39
CA ALA A 370 6.31 41.45 -11.04
C ALA A 370 4.87 41.98 -10.93
N ALA A 371 4.65 42.97 -10.05
CA ALA A 371 3.33 43.56 -9.80
C ALA A 371 2.66 44.20 -11.03
N GLY A 372 3.45 44.65 -12.02
CA GLY A 372 2.97 45.23 -13.29
C GLY A 372 3.03 44.27 -14.48
N SER A 373 3.29 42.98 -14.24
CA SER A 373 3.49 42.01 -15.31
C SER A 373 2.18 41.63 -16.00
N THR A 374 2.26 41.34 -17.30
CA THR A 374 1.11 40.95 -18.12
C THR A 374 1.23 39.51 -18.61
N SER A 375 0.09 38.90 -18.92
CA SER A 375 0.01 37.53 -19.38
C SER A 375 0.73 37.32 -20.73
N GLY A 376 1.30 36.13 -20.92
CA GLY A 376 2.02 35.71 -22.13
C GLY A 376 3.47 36.16 -22.18
N LYS A 377 3.93 36.97 -21.21
CA LYS A 377 5.34 37.31 -21.05
C LYS A 377 6.12 36.12 -20.51
N THR A 378 7.39 36.03 -20.88
CA THR A 378 8.29 34.96 -20.45
C THR A 378 9.57 35.53 -19.86
N ALA A 379 10.14 34.81 -18.89
CA ALA A 379 11.48 35.06 -18.38
C ALA A 379 12.11 33.75 -17.96
N THR A 380 13.44 33.71 -17.98
CA THR A 380 14.20 32.56 -17.50
C THR A 380 14.72 32.81 -16.10
N MET A 381 14.74 31.78 -15.27
CA MET A 381 15.38 31.77 -13.96
C MET A 381 16.62 30.89 -14.02
N THR A 382 17.77 31.43 -13.60
CA THR A 382 19.00 30.67 -13.41
C THR A 382 19.26 30.53 -11.92
N TYR A 383 19.21 29.30 -11.42
CA TYR A 383 19.55 29.01 -10.02
C TYR A 383 21.02 28.72 -9.87
N SER A 384 21.62 29.19 -8.77
CA SER A 384 23.02 29.01 -8.46
C SER A 384 23.23 28.79 -6.97
N TYR A 385 24.23 28.00 -6.64
CA TYR A 385 24.58 27.64 -5.27
C TYR A 385 26.04 27.94 -5.02
N THR A 386 26.33 28.64 -3.93
CA THR A 386 27.71 28.93 -3.50
C THR A 386 28.05 28.03 -2.33
N TYR A 387 29.17 27.31 -2.38
CA TYR A 387 29.58 26.41 -1.31
C TYR A 387 31.09 26.47 -1.10
N THR A 388 31.53 26.08 0.08
CA THR A 388 32.95 25.88 0.36
C THR A 388 33.29 24.42 0.09
N ASN A 389 34.17 24.17 -0.87
CA ASN A 389 34.60 22.81 -1.18
C ASN A 389 35.49 22.21 -0.07
N LEU A 390 35.80 20.92 -0.15
CA LEU A 390 36.64 20.20 0.82
C LEU A 390 38.07 20.77 0.91
N ALA A 391 38.52 21.55 -0.08
CA ALA A 391 39.80 22.27 -0.05
C ALA A 391 39.69 23.66 0.62
N GLY A 392 38.53 24.05 1.14
CA GLY A 392 38.30 25.33 1.80
C GLY A 392 38.07 26.51 0.84
N VAL A 393 37.84 26.26 -0.45
CA VAL A 393 37.67 27.29 -1.49
C VAL A 393 36.19 27.53 -1.76
N SER A 394 35.76 28.80 -1.71
CA SER A 394 34.40 29.20 -2.10
C SER A 394 34.20 29.05 -3.61
N THR A 395 33.22 28.25 -4.00
CA THR A 395 32.90 27.88 -5.38
C THR A 395 31.42 28.14 -5.65
N LYS A 396 31.09 28.58 -6.86
CA LYS A 396 29.71 28.79 -7.31
C LYS A 396 29.38 27.87 -8.47
N ILE A 397 28.25 27.16 -8.39
CA ILE A 397 27.70 26.34 -9.48
C ILE A 397 26.35 26.90 -9.88
N SER A 398 26.06 26.93 -11.18
CA SER A 398 24.79 27.36 -11.74
C SER A 398 24.13 26.23 -12.52
N ALA A 399 22.81 26.10 -12.40
CA ALA A 399 22.01 25.21 -13.23
C ALA A 399 21.79 25.78 -14.63
N ALA A 400 21.28 24.95 -15.54
CA ALA A 400 20.68 25.45 -16.77
C ALA A 400 19.45 26.33 -16.45
N PRO A 401 19.20 27.42 -17.20
CA PRO A 401 18.03 28.27 -16.97
C PRO A 401 16.72 27.52 -17.24
N VAL A 402 15.71 27.72 -16.38
CA VAL A 402 14.34 27.26 -16.61
C VAL A 402 13.45 28.42 -17.03
N THR A 403 12.49 28.18 -17.94
CA THR A 403 11.65 29.24 -18.49
C THR A 403 10.29 29.26 -17.80
N TYR A 404 9.89 30.43 -17.31
CA TYR A 404 8.54 30.68 -16.81
C TYR A 404 7.78 31.56 -17.79
N THR A 405 6.51 31.23 -18.00
CA THR A 405 5.54 32.08 -18.71
C THR A 405 4.57 32.65 -17.70
N LEU A 406 3.99 33.83 -17.96
CA LEU A 406 2.96 34.39 -17.10
C LEU A 406 1.56 34.07 -17.61
N GLY A 407 0.68 33.67 -16.71
CA GLY A 407 -0.73 33.40 -16.99
C GLY A 407 -1.64 34.22 -16.08
N GLY A 408 -2.73 34.74 -16.63
CA GLY A 408 -3.77 35.41 -15.85
C GLY A 408 -4.74 34.44 -15.19
N VAL A 409 -5.77 35.01 -14.56
CA VAL A 409 -6.92 34.24 -14.05
C VAL A 409 -7.67 33.60 -15.23
N ALA A 410 -8.00 32.31 -15.10
CA ALA A 410 -8.74 31.59 -16.12
C ALA A 410 -10.09 32.26 -16.44
N LYS A 411 -10.39 32.35 -17.73
CA LYS A 411 -11.60 32.97 -18.29
C LYS A 411 -12.35 32.04 -19.25
N THR A 412 -11.65 31.14 -19.93
CA THR A 412 -12.26 30.14 -20.80
C THR A 412 -11.61 28.77 -20.56
N LEU A 413 -12.40 27.70 -20.74
CA LEU A 413 -11.92 26.33 -20.78
C LEU A 413 -12.01 25.81 -22.22
N GLY A 414 -11.08 24.92 -22.58
CA GLY A 414 -11.08 24.16 -23.83
C GLY A 414 -10.97 22.67 -23.53
N PHE A 415 -11.74 21.84 -24.24
CA PHE A 415 -11.65 20.39 -24.16
C PHE A 415 -11.01 19.84 -25.43
N ALA A 416 -10.10 18.89 -25.27
CA ALA A 416 -9.50 18.12 -26.34
C ALA A 416 -9.45 16.64 -25.96
N LEU A 417 -9.64 15.76 -26.94
CA LEU A 417 -9.46 14.32 -26.77
C LEU A 417 -8.15 13.92 -27.44
N ASP A 418 -7.55 12.81 -27.01
CA ASP A 418 -6.27 12.32 -27.57
C ASP A 418 -6.38 11.82 -29.01
N GLN A 419 -7.59 11.47 -29.44
CA GLN A 419 -7.96 11.02 -30.78
C GLN A 419 -9.35 11.53 -31.18
N THR A 420 -9.65 11.52 -32.47
CA THR A 420 -10.95 11.89 -33.04
C THR A 420 -11.87 10.69 -33.26
N SER A 421 -11.37 9.45 -33.13
CA SER A 421 -12.18 8.24 -33.20
C SER A 421 -11.66 7.14 -32.27
N TYR A 422 -12.57 6.33 -31.72
CA TYR A 422 -12.28 5.27 -30.76
C TYR A 422 -13.06 4.00 -31.05
N ALA A 423 -12.48 2.84 -30.69
CA ALA A 423 -13.23 1.60 -30.55
C ALA A 423 -14.19 1.68 -29.34
N PRO A 424 -15.31 0.94 -29.35
CA PRO A 424 -16.21 0.88 -28.20
C PRO A 424 -15.50 0.51 -26.89
N GLY A 425 -15.72 1.29 -25.82
CA GLY A 425 -15.13 1.04 -24.50
C GLY A 425 -13.64 1.38 -24.34
N ALA A 426 -12.98 1.95 -25.36
CA ALA A 426 -11.57 2.33 -25.27
C ALA A 426 -11.29 3.39 -24.20
N LYS A 427 -10.09 3.37 -23.59
CA LYS A 427 -9.61 4.40 -22.67
C LYS A 427 -9.28 5.68 -23.45
N VAL A 428 -9.69 6.82 -22.91
CA VAL A 428 -9.59 8.15 -23.55
C VAL A 428 -8.99 9.15 -22.57
N THR A 429 -8.12 10.04 -23.07
CA THR A 429 -7.56 11.15 -22.32
C THR A 429 -8.27 12.44 -22.69
N LEU A 430 -9.10 12.94 -21.79
CA LEU A 430 -9.69 14.27 -21.90
C LEU A 430 -8.70 15.31 -21.35
N THR A 431 -8.18 16.15 -22.23
CA THR A 431 -7.34 17.29 -21.86
C THR A 431 -8.19 18.55 -21.73
N ILE A 432 -8.04 19.23 -20.60
CA ILE A 432 -8.73 20.47 -20.26
C ILE A 432 -7.69 21.58 -20.26
N THR A 433 -7.85 22.57 -21.12
CA THR A 433 -6.97 23.74 -21.19
C THR A 433 -7.68 24.93 -20.57
N ALA A 434 -7.05 25.65 -19.66
CA ALA A 434 -7.59 26.91 -19.14
C ALA A 434 -6.86 28.09 -19.78
N LYS A 435 -7.61 29.06 -20.32
CA LYS A 435 -7.06 30.29 -20.90
C LYS A 435 -7.58 31.52 -20.17
N ASP A 436 -6.75 32.53 -20.04
CA ASP A 436 -7.13 33.82 -19.47
C ASP A 436 -7.82 34.74 -20.49
N ALA A 437 -8.15 35.97 -20.06
CA ALA A 437 -8.82 36.96 -20.89
C ALA A 437 -8.00 37.44 -22.10
N SER A 438 -6.68 37.23 -22.10
CA SER A 438 -5.79 37.55 -23.23
C SER A 438 -5.60 36.37 -24.19
N GLY A 439 -6.23 35.22 -23.90
CA GLY A 439 -6.14 34.01 -24.72
C GLY A 439 -4.89 33.16 -24.45
N ASN A 440 -4.06 33.55 -23.49
CA ASN A 440 -2.90 32.77 -23.05
C ASN A 440 -3.32 31.72 -22.02
N ALA A 441 -2.46 30.73 -21.77
CA ALA A 441 -2.72 29.75 -20.73
C ALA A 441 -2.84 30.41 -19.34
N ALA A 442 -3.81 29.96 -18.56
CA ALA A 442 -3.99 30.41 -17.18
C ALA A 442 -2.84 29.92 -16.30
N ALA A 443 -2.64 30.58 -15.16
CA ALA A 443 -1.62 30.21 -14.19
C ALA A 443 -1.75 28.75 -13.73
N ASP A 444 -0.63 28.11 -13.43
CA ASP A 444 -0.62 26.77 -12.84
C ASP A 444 -1.21 26.80 -11.43
N GLY A 445 -1.83 25.69 -11.04
CA GLY A 445 -2.59 25.60 -9.80
C GLY A 445 -3.99 26.20 -9.89
N THR A 446 -4.42 26.68 -11.06
CA THR A 446 -5.80 27.13 -11.25
C THR A 446 -6.73 25.94 -11.10
N VAL A 447 -7.47 25.91 -10.00
CA VAL A 447 -8.47 24.87 -9.71
C VAL A 447 -9.77 25.24 -10.42
N PHE A 448 -10.30 24.30 -11.19
CA PHE A 448 -11.64 24.38 -11.77
C PHE A 448 -12.49 23.22 -11.27
N ALA A 449 -13.78 23.49 -11.11
CA ALA A 449 -14.77 22.54 -10.64
C ALA A 449 -15.72 22.26 -11.78
N ILE A 450 -15.45 21.20 -12.55
CA ILE A 450 -16.40 20.73 -13.54
C ILE A 450 -17.46 19.95 -12.76
N ASN A 451 -18.53 20.66 -12.41
CA ASN A 451 -19.59 20.18 -11.52
C ASN A 451 -20.37 19.00 -12.09
N LYS A 452 -20.26 18.76 -13.40
CA LYS A 452 -20.77 17.56 -14.07
C LYS A 452 -20.17 17.42 -15.46
N LEU A 453 -19.48 16.31 -15.74
CA LEU A 453 -19.24 15.87 -17.11
C LEU A 453 -20.48 15.11 -17.59
N THR A 454 -20.98 15.45 -18.77
CA THR A 454 -22.09 14.78 -19.41
C THR A 454 -21.68 14.28 -20.79
N SER A 455 -22.41 13.27 -21.28
CA SER A 455 -22.27 12.82 -22.64
C SER A 455 -23.63 12.61 -23.29
N ASN A 456 -23.70 12.83 -24.60
CA ASN A 456 -24.90 12.56 -25.40
C ASN A 456 -25.23 11.06 -25.50
N VAL A 457 -24.24 10.20 -25.27
CA VAL A 457 -24.35 8.74 -25.26
C VAL A 457 -23.87 8.23 -23.91
N ALA A 458 -24.45 7.13 -23.41
CA ALA A 458 -24.01 6.53 -22.16
C ALA A 458 -22.51 6.13 -22.25
N SER A 459 -21.66 6.82 -21.50
CA SER A 459 -20.22 6.57 -21.37
C SER A 459 -19.93 6.06 -19.96
N GLN A 460 -19.01 5.09 -19.85
CA GLN A 460 -18.65 4.51 -18.56
C GLN A 460 -17.74 5.46 -17.77
N ALA A 461 -17.99 5.52 -16.46
CA ALA A 461 -17.12 6.17 -15.47
C ALA A 461 -16.82 7.67 -15.73
N LEU A 462 -17.76 8.43 -16.31
CA LEU A 462 -17.63 9.90 -16.31
C LEU A 462 -17.64 10.44 -14.88
N PRO A 463 -16.67 11.29 -14.48
CA PRO A 463 -16.65 11.88 -13.15
C PRO A 463 -17.91 12.71 -12.90
N ASN A 464 -18.60 12.42 -11.79
CA ASN A 464 -19.78 13.21 -11.38
C ASN A 464 -19.38 14.64 -10.96
N ALA A 465 -18.19 14.80 -10.39
CA ALA A 465 -17.53 16.08 -10.17
C ALA A 465 -16.02 15.86 -10.32
N ALA A 466 -15.35 16.76 -11.05
CA ALA A 466 -13.90 16.76 -11.17
C ALA A 466 -13.37 18.12 -10.69
N VAL A 467 -12.64 18.10 -9.57
CA VAL A 467 -11.81 19.21 -9.14
C VAL A 467 -10.42 18.94 -9.69
N VAL A 468 -9.99 19.74 -10.66
CA VAL A 468 -8.69 19.55 -11.32
C VAL A 468 -7.94 20.88 -11.30
N ALA A 469 -6.62 20.81 -11.12
CA ALA A 469 -5.74 21.96 -11.19
C ALA A 469 -4.91 21.91 -12.48
N THR A 470 -4.68 23.07 -13.09
CA THR A 470 -3.74 23.15 -14.22
C THR A 470 -2.30 22.90 -13.78
N VAL A 471 -1.58 22.11 -14.56
CA VAL A 471 -0.12 22.06 -14.59
C VAL A 471 0.30 22.26 -16.04
N ASN A 472 1.21 23.20 -16.28
CA ASN A 472 1.55 23.65 -17.61
C ASN A 472 0.31 24.08 -18.43
N GLY A 473 -0.65 24.75 -17.77
CA GLY A 473 -1.84 25.32 -18.41
C GLY A 473 -2.91 24.31 -18.80
N THR A 474 -2.71 23.03 -18.46
CA THR A 474 -3.64 21.95 -18.78
C THR A 474 -3.92 21.07 -17.57
N ALA A 475 -5.04 20.35 -17.57
CA ALA A 475 -5.23 19.20 -16.72
C ALA A 475 -5.84 18.05 -17.52
N THR A 476 -5.66 16.82 -17.05
CA THR A 476 -6.12 15.63 -17.77
C THR A 476 -7.05 14.79 -16.91
N LEU A 477 -8.05 14.19 -17.56
CA LEU A 477 -8.95 13.21 -16.97
C LEU A 477 -8.96 11.95 -17.84
N THR A 478 -8.97 10.79 -17.19
CA THR A 478 -9.23 9.53 -17.88
C THR A 478 -10.73 9.32 -17.97
N VAL A 479 -11.24 9.08 -19.17
CA VAL A 479 -12.63 8.69 -19.45
C VAL A 479 -12.65 7.47 -20.39
N TYR A 480 -13.84 6.92 -20.67
CA TYR A 480 -13.97 5.77 -21.57
C TYR A 480 -14.98 6.06 -22.69
N ALA A 481 -14.64 5.67 -23.91
CA ALA A 481 -15.56 5.74 -25.04
C ALA A 481 -16.83 4.91 -24.76
N PRO A 482 -18.01 5.35 -25.20
CA PRO A 482 -19.24 4.57 -25.15
C PRO A 482 -19.08 3.17 -25.75
N VAL A 483 -19.94 2.24 -25.31
CA VAL A 483 -20.01 0.88 -25.89
C VAL A 483 -20.83 0.84 -27.19
N SER A 484 -21.60 1.88 -27.48
CA SER A 484 -22.36 2.03 -28.72
C SER A 484 -21.62 2.93 -29.71
N SER A 485 -21.63 2.55 -30.99
CA SER A 485 -21.07 3.36 -32.08
C SER A 485 -21.90 4.61 -32.36
N GLY A 486 -21.23 5.66 -32.85
CA GLY A 486 -21.87 6.91 -33.29
C GLY A 486 -21.10 8.16 -32.88
N ASP A 487 -21.72 9.32 -33.13
CA ASP A 487 -21.19 10.61 -32.70
C ASP A 487 -21.22 10.71 -31.18
N TRP A 488 -20.06 10.93 -30.60
CA TRP A 488 -19.87 11.03 -29.17
C TRP A 488 -19.44 12.44 -28.80
N VAL A 489 -20.19 13.08 -27.90
CA VAL A 489 -19.92 14.41 -27.38
C VAL A 489 -19.76 14.31 -25.88
N ILE A 490 -18.71 14.92 -25.36
CA ILE A 490 -18.50 15.15 -23.93
C ILE A 490 -18.66 16.65 -23.68
N SER A 491 -19.47 17.00 -22.69
CA SER A 491 -19.70 18.39 -22.28
C SER A 491 -19.43 18.55 -20.79
N GLY A 492 -18.96 19.73 -20.39
CA GLY A 492 -18.74 20.08 -18.99
C GLY A 492 -19.03 21.55 -18.75
N THR A 493 -19.48 21.86 -17.54
CA THR A 493 -19.71 23.23 -17.09
C THR A 493 -18.98 23.46 -15.78
N ASP A 494 -18.14 24.50 -15.75
CA ASP A 494 -17.65 25.08 -14.51
C ASP A 494 -18.61 26.22 -14.09
N PRO A 495 -19.07 26.30 -12.82
CA PRO A 495 -20.03 27.31 -12.38
C PRO A 495 -19.60 28.76 -12.59
N SER A 496 -18.30 29.00 -12.64
CA SER A 496 -17.69 30.32 -12.80
C SER A 496 -17.33 30.65 -14.24
N LEU A 497 -17.39 29.68 -15.15
CA LEU A 497 -17.01 29.80 -16.56
C LEU A 497 -18.13 29.30 -17.50
N ALA A 498 -17.88 29.37 -18.81
CA ALA A 498 -18.85 28.89 -19.81
C ALA A 498 -18.82 27.36 -19.97
N THR A 499 -19.92 26.78 -20.45
CA THR A 499 -19.97 25.38 -20.89
C THR A 499 -19.03 25.15 -22.05
N VAL A 500 -18.29 24.04 -22.00
CA VAL A 500 -17.38 23.57 -23.04
C VAL A 500 -17.74 22.15 -23.45
N SER A 501 -17.48 21.81 -24.72
CA SER A 501 -17.74 20.48 -25.26
C SER A 501 -16.70 20.07 -26.30
N VAL A 502 -16.51 18.76 -26.46
CA VAL A 502 -15.65 18.17 -27.48
C VAL A 502 -16.34 16.93 -28.07
N SER A 503 -16.08 16.66 -29.35
CA SER A 503 -16.66 15.52 -30.07
C SER A 503 -15.60 14.56 -30.62
N ALA A 504 -15.98 13.30 -30.72
CA ALA A 504 -15.27 12.22 -31.39
C ALA A 504 -16.28 11.21 -31.96
N VAL A 505 -15.81 10.24 -32.74
CA VAL A 505 -16.65 9.16 -33.30
C VAL A 505 -16.28 7.82 -32.67
N VAL A 506 -17.26 7.13 -32.08
CA VAL A 506 -17.07 5.72 -31.68
C VAL A 506 -17.36 4.84 -32.88
N ALA A 507 -16.33 4.18 -33.42
CA ALA A 507 -16.43 3.34 -34.61
C ALA A 507 -16.21 1.87 -34.23
N ASN A 508 -17.20 1.02 -34.53
CA ASN A 508 -17.05 -0.42 -34.39
C ASN A 508 -16.56 -1.03 -35.71
N ALA A 509 -15.25 -0.96 -35.94
CA ALA A 509 -14.62 -1.43 -37.17
C ALA A 509 -14.92 -2.93 -37.46
N GLU A 510 -15.09 -3.75 -36.41
CA GLU A 510 -15.40 -5.17 -36.56
C GLU A 510 -16.77 -5.43 -37.20
N THR A 511 -17.79 -4.61 -36.86
CA THR A 511 -19.12 -4.75 -37.48
C THR A 511 -19.13 -4.38 -38.96
N ALA A 512 -18.34 -3.38 -39.37
CA ALA A 512 -18.21 -3.01 -40.78
C ALA A 512 -17.49 -4.11 -41.56
N ALA A 513 -16.35 -4.62 -41.04
CA ALA A 513 -15.62 -5.71 -41.67
C ALA A 513 -16.45 -7.00 -41.77
N ALA A 514 -17.29 -7.31 -40.77
CA ALA A 514 -18.20 -8.44 -40.82
C ALA A 514 -19.29 -8.26 -41.89
N ALA A 515 -19.81 -7.04 -42.08
CA ALA A 515 -20.79 -6.75 -43.13
C ALA A 515 -20.17 -6.87 -44.53
N ASP A 516 -18.97 -6.32 -44.75
CA ASP A 516 -18.24 -6.44 -46.00
C ASP A 516 -17.89 -7.91 -46.32
N ALA A 517 -17.42 -8.66 -45.31
CA ALA A 517 -17.15 -10.09 -45.47
C ALA A 517 -18.42 -10.90 -45.80
N ALA A 518 -19.57 -10.54 -45.22
CA ALA A 518 -20.85 -11.17 -45.53
C ALA A 518 -21.33 -10.82 -46.95
N ALA A 519 -21.10 -9.59 -47.42
CA ALA A 519 -21.40 -9.18 -48.79
C ALA A 519 -20.52 -9.94 -49.80
N GLU A 520 -19.20 -9.97 -49.58
CA GLU A 520 -18.25 -10.69 -50.42
C GLU A 520 -18.56 -12.20 -50.47
N ALA A 521 -18.95 -12.80 -49.34
CA ALA A 521 -19.39 -14.19 -49.30
C ALA A 521 -20.68 -14.43 -50.11
N THR A 522 -21.59 -13.46 -50.14
CA THR A 522 -22.83 -13.51 -50.94
C THR A 522 -22.51 -13.42 -52.43
N ASP A 523 -21.63 -12.49 -52.82
CA ASP A 523 -21.20 -12.32 -54.21
C ASP A 523 -20.45 -13.57 -54.73
N ALA A 524 -19.58 -14.16 -53.91
CA ALA A 524 -18.91 -15.41 -54.24
C ALA A 524 -19.90 -16.59 -54.41
N ALA A 525 -20.93 -16.68 -53.58
CA ALA A 525 -21.98 -17.70 -53.70
C ALA A 525 -22.82 -17.53 -54.98
N ASN A 526 -23.13 -16.29 -55.35
CA ASN A 526 -23.83 -15.97 -56.60
C ASN A 526 -22.97 -16.33 -57.82
N ALA A 527 -21.68 -15.95 -57.82
CA ALA A 527 -20.76 -16.31 -58.89
C ALA A 527 -20.59 -17.82 -59.06
N ALA A 528 -20.55 -18.58 -57.95
CA ALA A 528 -20.52 -20.04 -58.00
C ALA A 528 -21.81 -20.64 -58.59
N THR A 529 -22.97 -20.02 -58.30
CA THR A 529 -24.27 -20.43 -58.86
C THR A 529 -24.34 -20.16 -60.35
N ASP A 530 -23.90 -18.98 -60.80
CA ASP A 530 -23.83 -18.63 -62.22
C ASP A 530 -22.89 -19.56 -63.00
N ALA A 531 -21.72 -19.88 -62.42
CA ALA A 531 -20.79 -20.83 -63.01
C ALA A 531 -21.39 -22.24 -63.12
N ALA A 532 -22.15 -22.69 -62.10
CA ALA A 532 -22.84 -23.98 -62.14
C ALA A 532 -23.94 -24.01 -63.21
N ASN A 533 -24.72 -22.94 -63.35
CA ASN A 533 -25.74 -22.82 -64.38
C ASN A 533 -25.12 -22.79 -65.79
N ALA A 534 -24.05 -22.03 -66.00
CA ALA A 534 -23.33 -21.98 -67.27
C ALA A 534 -22.72 -23.36 -67.62
N ALA A 535 -22.20 -24.09 -66.64
CA ALA A 535 -21.71 -25.45 -66.84
C ALA A 535 -22.84 -26.42 -67.22
N ALA A 536 -24.03 -26.28 -66.64
CA ALA A 536 -25.21 -27.06 -66.99
C ALA A 536 -25.68 -26.76 -68.43
N GLU A 537 -25.79 -25.48 -68.81
CA GLU A 537 -26.14 -25.06 -70.18
C GLU A 537 -25.11 -25.58 -71.21
N ALA A 538 -23.82 -25.53 -70.87
CA ALA A 538 -22.76 -26.06 -71.73
C ALA A 538 -22.84 -27.59 -71.87
N ALA A 539 -23.21 -28.32 -70.81
CA ALA A 539 -23.41 -29.76 -70.85
C ALA A 539 -24.64 -30.14 -71.69
N ASP A 540 -25.74 -29.39 -71.59
CA ASP A 540 -26.92 -29.56 -72.41
C ASP A 540 -26.61 -29.27 -73.89
N ALA A 541 -25.87 -28.19 -74.18
CA ALA A 541 -25.42 -27.85 -75.53
C ALA A 541 -24.49 -28.92 -76.12
N ALA A 542 -23.56 -29.47 -75.33
CA ALA A 542 -22.70 -30.57 -75.76
C ALA A 542 -23.50 -31.84 -76.06
N THR A 543 -24.53 -32.13 -75.25
CA THR A 543 -25.44 -33.26 -75.46
C THR A 543 -26.25 -33.10 -76.75
N ALA A 544 -26.77 -31.89 -77.02
CA ALA A 544 -27.46 -31.57 -78.26
C ALA A 544 -26.54 -31.74 -79.49
N ALA A 545 -25.31 -31.19 -79.42
CA ALA A 545 -24.35 -31.31 -80.51
C ALA A 545 -23.95 -32.78 -80.78
N ALA A 546 -23.84 -33.61 -79.73
CA ALA A 546 -23.58 -35.04 -79.87
C ALA A 546 -24.74 -35.78 -80.55
N GLN A 547 -25.98 -35.40 -80.25
CA GLN A 547 -27.18 -35.95 -80.91
C GLN A 547 -27.22 -35.55 -82.39
N ASP A 548 -27.01 -34.26 -82.70
CA ASP A 548 -26.96 -33.76 -84.08
C ASP A 548 -25.88 -34.47 -84.92
N ALA A 549 -24.70 -34.70 -84.34
CA ALA A 549 -23.62 -35.43 -85.00
C ALA A 549 -24.00 -36.90 -85.28
N SER A 550 -24.62 -37.58 -84.31
CA SER A 550 -25.13 -38.94 -84.47
C SER A 550 -26.18 -39.03 -85.59
N ASP A 551 -27.11 -38.08 -85.62
CA ASP A 551 -28.16 -37.99 -86.64
C ASP A 551 -27.58 -37.72 -88.04
N ALA A 552 -26.56 -36.86 -88.14
CA ALA A 552 -25.84 -36.61 -89.38
C ALA A 552 -25.11 -37.87 -89.89
N VAL A 553 -24.48 -38.65 -89.00
CA VAL A 553 -23.86 -39.93 -89.36
C VAL A 553 -24.91 -40.94 -89.85
N ALA A 554 -26.06 -41.02 -89.17
CA ALA A 554 -27.17 -41.87 -89.59
C ALA A 554 -27.67 -41.47 -91.00
N ALA A 555 -27.84 -40.18 -91.27
CA ALA A 555 -28.25 -39.66 -92.57
C ALA A 555 -27.20 -39.96 -93.67
N LEU A 556 -25.91 -39.77 -93.39
CA LEU A 556 -24.83 -40.08 -94.33
C LEU A 556 -24.79 -41.58 -94.65
N SER A 557 -24.95 -42.44 -93.64
CA SER A 557 -25.00 -43.90 -93.82
C SER A 557 -26.13 -44.31 -94.78
N ALA A 558 -27.32 -43.70 -94.63
CA ALA A 558 -28.44 -43.92 -95.54
C ALA A 558 -28.15 -43.47 -96.99
N GLN A 559 -27.50 -42.31 -97.17
CA GLN A 559 -27.10 -41.82 -98.49
C GLN A 559 -26.04 -42.72 -99.14
N VAL A 560 -25.02 -43.13 -98.38
CA VAL A 560 -23.96 -44.04 -98.87
C VAL A 560 -24.56 -45.39 -99.27
N ALA A 561 -25.48 -45.94 -98.49
CA ALA A 561 -26.21 -47.16 -98.84
C ALA A 561 -26.97 -47.02 -100.18
N THR A 562 -27.57 -45.85 -100.43
CA THR A 562 -28.27 -45.53 -101.68
C THR A 562 -27.29 -45.43 -102.86
N LEU A 563 -26.16 -44.73 -102.69
CA LEU A 563 -25.13 -44.58 -103.73
C LEU A 563 -24.51 -45.94 -104.11
N ILE A 564 -24.19 -46.77 -103.12
CA ILE A 564 -23.68 -48.13 -103.33
C ILE A 564 -24.69 -48.96 -104.14
N SER A 565 -25.98 -48.84 -103.82
CA SER A 565 -27.04 -49.51 -104.56
C SER A 565 -27.14 -49.01 -106.02
N ALA A 566 -27.06 -47.69 -106.25
CA ALA A 566 -27.06 -47.11 -107.59
C ALA A 566 -25.81 -47.51 -108.41
N LEU A 567 -24.62 -47.51 -107.79
CA LEU A 567 -23.38 -47.93 -108.44
C LEU A 567 -23.42 -49.41 -108.83
N ARG A 568 -23.93 -50.28 -107.94
CA ARG A 568 -24.18 -51.70 -108.26
C ARG A 568 -25.10 -51.86 -109.48
N ALA A 569 -26.15 -51.05 -109.57
CA ALA A 569 -27.05 -51.05 -110.72
C ALA A 569 -26.35 -50.59 -112.02
N GLN A 570 -25.55 -49.52 -111.97
CA GLN A 570 -24.78 -49.04 -113.12
C GLN A 570 -23.73 -50.05 -113.59
N LEU A 571 -22.97 -50.66 -112.68
CA LEU A 571 -22.00 -51.72 -113.00
C LEU A 571 -22.69 -52.90 -113.69
N THR A 572 -23.87 -53.29 -113.22
CA THR A 572 -24.69 -54.33 -113.88
C THR A 572 -25.07 -53.92 -115.31
N SER A 573 -25.51 -52.66 -115.50
CA SER A 573 -25.84 -52.13 -116.83
C SER A 573 -24.64 -52.07 -117.78
N LEU A 574 -23.50 -51.59 -117.32
CA LEU A 574 -22.27 -51.53 -118.11
C LEU A 574 -21.77 -52.92 -118.49
N THR A 575 -21.83 -53.88 -117.55
CA THR A 575 -21.50 -55.29 -117.81
C THR A 575 -22.37 -55.84 -118.95
N ASN A 576 -23.68 -55.57 -118.90
CA ASN A 576 -24.60 -55.96 -119.97
C ASN A 576 -24.27 -55.30 -121.33
N LEU A 577 -23.81 -54.05 -121.31
CA LEU A 577 -23.45 -53.31 -122.51
C LEU A 577 -22.14 -53.84 -123.15
N VAL A 578 -21.13 -54.13 -122.32
CA VAL A 578 -19.88 -54.78 -122.76
C VAL A 578 -20.18 -56.15 -123.37
N ILE A 579 -21.05 -56.95 -122.75
CA ILE A 579 -21.52 -58.23 -123.31
C ILE A 579 -22.15 -58.02 -124.70
N LYS A 580 -22.96 -56.96 -124.89
CA LYS A 580 -23.53 -56.63 -126.21
C LYS A 580 -22.47 -56.22 -127.24
N ILE A 581 -21.48 -55.42 -126.86
CA ILE A 581 -20.39 -55.01 -127.76
C ILE A 581 -19.53 -56.21 -128.16
N GLN A 582 -19.15 -57.04 -127.18
CA GLN A 582 -18.39 -58.27 -127.42
C GLN A 582 -19.11 -59.20 -128.42
N LYS A 583 -20.45 -59.22 -128.40
CA LYS A 583 -21.26 -59.94 -129.40
C LYS A 583 -21.22 -59.29 -130.78
N LYS A 584 -21.18 -57.96 -130.88
CA LYS A 584 -21.16 -57.23 -132.16
C LYS A 584 -19.81 -57.24 -132.88
N VAL A 585 -18.68 -57.20 -132.18
CA VAL A 585 -17.33 -57.19 -132.80
C VAL A 585 -16.95 -58.55 -133.40
N LYS A 586 -17.62 -59.62 -132.97
CA LYS A 586 -17.46 -60.96 -133.55
C LYS A 586 -18.30 -61.21 -134.82
N ALA A 587 -19.16 -60.25 -135.19
CA ALA A 587 -19.96 -60.27 -136.41
C ALA A 587 -19.33 -59.31 -137.43
#